data_AF-A0A2S8UTJ8-F1
#
_entry.id   AF-A0A2S8UTJ8-F1
#
_cell.length_a   1.000
_cell.length_b   1.000
_cell.length_c   1.000
_cell.angle_alpha   90.00
_cell.angle_beta   90.00
_cell.angle_gamma   90.00
#
_symmetry.space_group_name_H-M   'P 1'
#
loop_
_entity.id
_entity.type
_entity.pdbx_description
1 polymer ?
#
loop_
_entity_poly.entity_id
_entity_poly.type
_entity_poly.pdbx_seq_one_letter_code
_entity_poly.pdbx_strand_id
1 'polypeptide(L)'
;MTDQRPQYGELATPEEQRRAAGLPPLEEIVVEPLAAAPATNSAPASSSARVEQAASEPSTNRSHPIDRFVTIAMLAYGLINIVITGLSYLDLPSVMNETMKVLGIEGEFTNFAQGKTWGTIAAVLLAVGWSVTAALSIRRLRRGRITWWIPITGAIVTMIVVSICIAVPMMNDPAFIAHLEQMTTP
;
A
#
# COMPACT_ATOMS: atom_id res chain seq x y z
N MET A 1 -13.32 -11.41 -65.37
CA MET A 1 -12.86 -11.34 -63.96
C MET A 1 -13.67 -10.25 -63.29
N THR A 2 -14.73 -10.62 -62.57
CA THR A 2 -15.55 -9.67 -61.80
C THR A 2 -14.78 -9.28 -60.55
N ASP A 3 -14.34 -8.03 -60.49
CA ASP A 3 -13.59 -7.45 -59.38
C ASP A 3 -14.57 -7.16 -58.22
N GLN A 4 -14.86 -8.18 -57.42
CA GLN A 4 -15.77 -8.10 -56.28
C GLN A 4 -14.94 -7.80 -55.03
N ARG A 5 -14.61 -6.51 -54.85
CA ARG A 5 -13.93 -6.05 -53.64
C ARG A 5 -14.96 -5.89 -52.52
N PRO A 6 -14.72 -6.42 -51.31
CA PRO A 6 -15.66 -6.33 -50.21
C PRO A 6 -15.92 -4.86 -49.84
N GLN A 7 -17.20 -4.50 -49.67
CA GLN A 7 -17.58 -3.15 -49.27
C GLN A 7 -17.24 -2.93 -47.79
N TYR A 8 -16.83 -1.70 -47.46
CA TYR A 8 -16.45 -1.33 -46.10
C TYR A 8 -17.62 -1.54 -45.13
N GLY A 9 -17.47 -2.47 -44.18
CA GLY A 9 -18.49 -2.81 -43.18
C GLY A 9 -19.00 -4.25 -43.25
N GLU A 10 -18.63 -5.04 -44.27
CA GLU A 10 -18.87 -6.48 -44.24
C GLU A 10 -17.87 -7.16 -43.31
N LEU A 11 -18.37 -7.78 -42.24
CA LEU A 11 -17.56 -8.60 -41.36
C LEU A 11 -17.06 -9.80 -42.17
N ALA A 12 -15.74 -10.03 -42.16
CA ALA A 12 -15.14 -11.22 -42.74
C ALA A 12 -15.89 -12.45 -42.21
N THR A 13 -16.28 -13.35 -43.11
CA THR A 13 -17.04 -14.53 -42.71
C THR A 13 -16.23 -15.33 -41.68
N PRO A 14 -16.88 -16.07 -40.76
CA PRO A 14 -16.16 -16.88 -39.78
C PRO A 14 -15.20 -17.89 -40.41
N GLU A 15 -15.46 -18.30 -41.65
CA GLU A 15 -14.53 -19.13 -42.43
C GLU A 15 -13.29 -18.38 -42.89
N GLU A 16 -13.45 -17.17 -43.42
CA GLU A 16 -12.31 -16.34 -43.84
C GLU A 16 -11.46 -15.91 -42.65
N GLN A 17 -12.07 -15.60 -41.50
CA GLN A 17 -11.34 -15.31 -40.27
C GLN A 17 -10.50 -16.49 -39.81
N ARG A 18 -11.04 -17.72 -39.85
CA ARG A 18 -10.29 -18.93 -39.49
C ARG A 18 -9.19 -19.25 -40.49
N ARG A 19 -9.42 -19.06 -41.78
CA ARG A 19 -8.38 -19.22 -42.82
C ARG A 19 -7.25 -18.21 -42.60
N ALA A 20 -7.57 -16.96 -42.28
CA ALA A 20 -6.57 -15.94 -41.93
C ALA A 20 -5.81 -16.28 -40.63
N ALA A 21 -6.48 -16.91 -39.67
CA ALA A 21 -5.88 -17.37 -38.41
C ALA A 21 -5.17 -18.74 -38.52
N GLY A 22 -5.14 -19.37 -39.70
CA GLY A 22 -4.47 -20.66 -39.93
C GLY A 22 -5.13 -21.87 -39.27
N LEU A 23 -6.43 -21.80 -38.94
CA LEU A 23 -7.19 -22.92 -38.37
C LEU A 23 -7.76 -23.85 -39.44
N PRO A 24 -7.91 -25.16 -39.16
CA PRO A 24 -8.49 -26.13 -40.10
C PRO A 24 -9.97 -25.82 -40.43
N PRO A 25 -10.47 -26.24 -41.61
CA PRO A 25 -11.86 -26.05 -42.05
C PRO A 25 -12.89 -26.62 -41.07
N LEU A 26 -14.10 -26.05 -41.03
CA LEU A 26 -15.13 -26.47 -40.07
C LEU A 26 -15.62 -27.89 -40.43
N GLU A 27 -15.62 -28.26 -41.72
CA GLU A 27 -15.91 -29.64 -42.14
C GLU A 27 -14.88 -30.67 -41.69
N GLU A 28 -13.65 -30.26 -41.33
CA GLU A 28 -12.62 -31.20 -40.87
C GLU A 28 -12.73 -31.52 -39.38
N ILE A 29 -13.60 -30.81 -38.64
CA ILE A 29 -14.07 -31.25 -37.33
C ILE A 29 -15.14 -32.32 -37.55
N VAL A 30 -14.70 -33.49 -38.02
CA VAL A 30 -15.50 -34.72 -37.96
C VAL A 30 -15.69 -35.03 -36.48
N VAL A 31 -16.84 -34.62 -35.95
CA VAL A 31 -17.35 -35.14 -34.69
C VAL A 31 -17.61 -36.62 -34.91
N GLU A 32 -16.75 -37.44 -34.32
CA GLU A 32 -16.92 -38.89 -34.20
C GLU A 32 -18.33 -39.16 -33.63
N PRO A 33 -19.21 -39.92 -34.31
CA PRO A 33 -20.60 -40.04 -33.87
C PRO A 33 -20.69 -40.99 -32.66
N LEU A 34 -20.78 -40.46 -31.45
CA LEU A 34 -21.23 -41.25 -30.30
C LEU A 34 -22.76 -41.21 -30.21
N ALA A 35 -23.35 -42.27 -30.77
CA ALA A 35 -24.67 -42.86 -30.56
C ALA A 35 -25.75 -42.07 -29.77
N ALA A 36 -26.92 -41.96 -30.41
CA ALA A 36 -28.17 -41.45 -29.86
C ALA A 36 -28.79 -42.31 -28.74
N ALA A 37 -29.40 -41.66 -27.74
CA ALA A 37 -30.48 -42.20 -26.90
C ALA A 37 -31.45 -41.05 -26.47
N PRO A 38 -32.74 -41.32 -26.26
CA PRO A 38 -33.82 -40.37 -26.57
C PRO A 38 -34.25 -39.42 -25.44
N ALA A 39 -34.92 -38.35 -25.85
CA ALA A 39 -35.40 -37.21 -25.06
C ALA A 39 -36.46 -37.54 -24.00
N THR A 40 -36.41 -36.82 -22.87
CA THR A 40 -37.59 -36.48 -22.06
C THR A 40 -37.45 -35.07 -21.46
N ASN A 41 -38.57 -34.35 -21.47
CA ASN A 41 -38.80 -32.92 -21.28
C ASN A 41 -38.28 -32.30 -19.96
N SER A 42 -37.82 -31.04 -20.07
CA SER A 42 -38.38 -29.82 -19.41
C SER A 42 -37.27 -28.83 -19.00
N ALA A 43 -37.24 -27.66 -19.67
CA ALA A 43 -36.52 -26.44 -19.26
C ALA A 43 -37.24 -25.76 -18.05
N PRO A 44 -36.59 -24.88 -17.23
CA PRO A 44 -35.66 -23.84 -17.66
C PRO A 44 -34.35 -23.64 -16.86
N ALA A 45 -33.40 -23.06 -17.59
CA ALA A 45 -32.14 -22.38 -17.26
C ALA A 45 -31.69 -22.28 -15.79
N SER A 46 -30.47 -22.78 -15.52
CA SER A 46 -29.44 -22.08 -14.74
C SER A 46 -28.06 -22.56 -15.16
N SER A 47 -27.40 -21.73 -15.98
CA SER A 47 -25.95 -21.52 -16.08
C SER A 47 -25.03 -22.69 -15.73
N SER A 48 -24.65 -23.39 -16.80
CA SER A 48 -23.50 -24.26 -16.97
C SER A 48 -22.15 -23.65 -16.57
N ALA A 49 -21.22 -24.57 -16.29
CA ALA A 49 -19.77 -24.44 -16.39
C ALA A 49 -19.00 -23.93 -15.15
N ARG A 50 -18.85 -24.86 -14.19
CA ARG A 50 -17.53 -25.12 -13.61
C ARG A 50 -16.73 -25.94 -14.62
N VAL A 51 -15.41 -25.70 -14.68
CA VAL A 51 -14.44 -26.09 -15.73
C VAL A 51 -14.51 -25.08 -16.86
N GLU A 52 -13.68 -24.03 -16.92
CA GLU A 52 -12.25 -24.12 -17.20
C GLU A 52 -11.56 -22.77 -16.85
N GLN A 53 -11.32 -22.52 -15.56
CA GLN A 53 -10.52 -21.37 -15.12
C GLN A 53 -9.02 -21.71 -15.26
N ALA A 54 -8.62 -22.07 -16.48
CA ALA A 54 -7.24 -22.26 -16.90
C ALA A 54 -6.98 -21.51 -18.21
N ALA A 55 -7.68 -20.40 -18.45
CA ALA A 55 -7.13 -19.34 -19.25
C ALA A 55 -6.00 -18.71 -18.43
N SER A 56 -4.79 -19.23 -18.65
CA SER A 56 -3.56 -18.49 -18.40
C SER A 56 -3.59 -17.28 -19.34
N GLU A 57 -4.37 -16.28 -18.98
CA GLU A 57 -4.17 -14.94 -19.48
C GLU A 57 -2.71 -14.60 -19.13
N PRO A 58 -1.87 -14.19 -20.08
CA PRO A 58 -0.68 -13.47 -19.71
C PRO A 58 -1.22 -12.20 -19.06
N SER A 59 -1.30 -12.20 -17.73
CA SER A 59 -1.54 -10.98 -16.97
C SER A 59 -0.42 -10.07 -17.41
N THR A 60 -0.72 -9.19 -18.37
CA THR A 60 0.19 -8.16 -18.81
C THR A 60 0.54 -7.46 -17.53
N ASN A 61 1.78 -7.70 -17.08
CA ASN A 61 2.34 -7.09 -15.90
C ASN A 61 2.44 -5.62 -16.26
N ARG A 62 1.31 -4.92 -16.10
CA ARG A 62 1.18 -3.50 -16.36
C ARG A 62 2.07 -2.91 -15.28
N SER A 63 3.34 -2.74 -15.63
CA SER A 63 4.33 -2.15 -14.75
C SER A 63 3.73 -0.83 -14.30
N HIS A 64 3.64 -0.61 -13.00
CA HIS A 64 3.24 0.67 -12.43
C HIS A 64 4.53 1.45 -12.10
N PRO A 65 5.23 2.05 -13.09
CA PRO A 65 6.49 2.76 -12.85
C PRO A 65 6.27 3.96 -11.93
N ILE A 66 5.10 4.59 -12.00
CA ILE A 66 4.71 5.70 -11.15
C ILE A 66 4.60 5.25 -9.69
N ASP A 67 3.94 4.12 -9.40
CA ASP A 67 3.82 3.59 -8.02
C ASP A 67 5.18 3.27 -7.40
N ARG A 68 6.13 2.77 -8.22
CA ARG A 68 7.52 2.57 -7.81
C ARG A 68 8.22 3.87 -7.46
N PHE A 69 8.14 4.87 -8.34
CA PHE A 69 8.77 6.17 -8.10
C PHE A 69 8.21 6.85 -6.86
N VAL A 70 6.88 6.86 -6.70
CA VAL A 70 6.20 7.43 -5.52
C VAL A 70 6.63 6.72 -4.24
N THR A 71 6.67 5.38 -4.23
CA THR A 71 7.11 4.63 -3.06
C THR A 71 8.56 4.94 -2.69
N ILE A 72 9.46 5.01 -3.67
CA ILE A 72 10.88 5.34 -3.43
C ILE A 72 11.02 6.77 -2.90
N ALA A 73 10.36 7.74 -3.54
CA ALA A 73 10.38 9.13 -3.10
C ALA A 73 9.85 9.29 -1.67
N MET A 74 8.76 8.60 -1.33
CA MET A 74 8.16 8.67 0.01
C MET A 74 9.01 7.97 1.07
N LEU A 75 9.68 6.87 0.72
CA LEU A 75 10.66 6.22 1.61
C LEU A 75 11.89 7.11 1.82
N ALA A 76 12.41 7.74 0.78
CA ALA A 76 13.55 8.65 0.88
C ALA A 76 13.21 9.89 1.70
N TYR A 77 12.06 10.51 1.44
CA TYR A 77 11.54 11.62 2.25
C TYR A 77 11.35 11.21 3.71
N GLY A 78 10.70 10.05 3.94
CA GLY A 78 10.50 9.51 5.28
C GLY A 78 11.81 9.22 6.01
N LEU A 79 12.83 8.73 5.31
CA LEU A 79 14.16 8.49 5.87
C LEU A 79 14.80 9.79 6.36
N ILE A 80 14.83 10.81 5.49
CA ILE A 80 15.40 12.11 5.84
C ILE A 80 14.68 12.68 7.06
N ASN A 81 13.34 12.66 7.04
CA ASN A 81 12.53 13.15 8.15
C ASN A 81 12.85 12.42 9.46
N ILE A 82 13.02 11.10 9.42
CA ILE A 82 13.29 10.29 10.60
C ILE A 82 14.71 10.44 11.11
N VAL A 83 15.69 10.64 10.24
CA VAL A 83 17.06 10.96 10.67
C VAL A 83 17.05 12.30 11.40
N ILE A 84 16.46 13.34 10.82
CA ILE A 84 16.39 14.67 11.44
C ILE A 84 15.62 14.59 12.78
N THR A 85 14.43 14.00 12.77
CA THR A 85 13.57 13.88 13.96
C THR A 85 14.21 13.01 15.04
N GLY A 86 14.82 11.90 14.65
CA GLY A 86 15.50 10.98 15.56
C GLY A 86 16.69 11.64 16.26
N LEU A 87 17.47 12.46 15.55
CA LEU A 87 18.53 13.27 16.15
C LEU A 87 17.96 14.29 17.14
N SER A 88 16.84 14.95 16.82
CA SER A 88 16.17 15.85 17.76
C SER A 88 15.70 15.14 19.03
N TYR A 89 15.26 13.88 18.95
CA TYR A 89 14.86 13.11 20.14
C TYR A 89 16.04 12.73 21.05
N LEU A 90 17.25 12.64 20.52
CA LEU A 90 18.44 12.47 21.36
C LEU A 90 18.73 13.72 22.20
N ASP A 91 18.25 14.88 21.76
CA ASP A 91 18.23 16.14 22.51
C ASP A 91 16.80 16.51 22.95
N LEU A 92 16.11 15.54 23.57
CA LEU A 92 14.72 15.72 24.01
C LEU A 92 14.50 16.96 24.90
N PRO A 93 15.41 17.37 25.82
CA PRO A 93 15.21 18.57 26.61
C PRO A 93 15.01 19.83 25.77
N SER A 94 15.78 20.03 24.70
CA SER A 94 15.60 21.16 23.78
C SER A 94 14.23 21.12 23.10
N VAL A 95 13.79 19.94 22.66
CA VAL A 95 12.46 19.76 22.05
C VAL A 95 11.33 20.08 23.04
N MET A 96 11.47 19.64 24.30
CA MET A 96 10.49 19.92 25.35
C MET A 96 10.45 21.40 25.73
N ASN A 97 11.59 22.07 25.79
CA ASN A 97 11.67 23.51 26.02
C ASN A 97 10.94 24.29 24.92
N GLU A 98 11.17 23.96 23.65
CA GLU A 98 10.44 24.57 22.54
C GLU A 98 8.93 24.29 22.62
N THR A 99 8.56 23.07 23.03
CA THR A 99 7.15 22.69 23.23
C THR A 99 6.51 23.52 24.35
N MET A 100 7.18 23.67 25.50
CA MET A 100 6.72 24.49 26.63
C MET A 100 6.54 25.95 26.24
N LYS A 101 7.48 26.53 25.46
CA LYS A 101 7.36 27.90 24.91
C LYS A 101 6.14 28.05 24.01
N VAL A 102 5.90 27.09 23.11
CA VAL A 102 4.73 27.10 22.22
C VAL A 102 3.42 26.99 23.01
N LEU A 103 3.43 26.24 24.12
CA LEU A 103 2.28 26.10 25.02
C LEU A 103 2.11 27.29 25.99
N GLY A 104 3.04 28.25 26.02
CA GLY A 104 3.00 29.40 26.91
C GLY A 104 3.33 29.08 28.38
N ILE A 105 4.03 27.96 28.62
CA ILE A 105 4.46 27.56 29.96
C ILE A 105 5.72 28.35 30.33
N GLU A 106 5.62 29.16 31.39
CA GLU A 106 6.76 29.90 31.93
C GLU A 106 7.68 28.93 32.71
N GLY A 107 8.71 28.40 32.03
CA GLY A 107 9.67 27.49 32.63
C GLY A 107 10.49 26.71 31.59
N GLU A 108 11.50 25.99 32.07
CA GLU A 108 12.25 25.04 31.28
C GLU A 108 11.96 23.61 31.77
N PHE A 109 12.05 22.66 30.85
CA PHE A 109 11.98 21.24 31.15
C PHE A 109 13.08 20.86 32.14
N THR A 110 12.68 20.26 33.26
CA THR A 110 13.58 19.99 34.39
C THR A 110 13.97 18.52 34.49
N ASN A 111 13.20 17.63 33.88
CA ASN A 111 13.38 16.19 34.00
C ASN A 111 14.38 15.60 32.98
N PHE A 112 15.61 16.12 32.98
CA PHE A 112 16.66 15.77 31.99
C PHE A 112 16.99 14.28 31.93
N ALA A 113 17.01 13.59 33.07
CA ALA A 113 17.34 12.16 33.14
C ALA A 113 16.29 11.29 32.43
N GLN A 114 15.00 11.55 32.67
CA GLN A 114 13.93 10.89 31.93
C GLN A 114 13.92 11.34 30.48
N GLY A 115 14.19 12.63 30.20
CA GLY A 115 14.27 13.15 28.85
C GLY A 115 15.29 12.40 27.99
N LYS A 116 16.49 12.17 28.50
CA LYS A 116 17.53 11.39 27.80
C LYS A 116 17.11 9.94 27.58
N THR A 117 16.53 9.29 28.59
CA THR A 117 16.14 7.88 28.54
C THR A 117 14.99 7.67 27.54
N TRP A 118 13.90 8.42 27.70
CA TRP A 118 12.72 8.32 26.83
C TRP A 118 12.98 8.85 25.42
N GLY A 119 13.81 9.89 25.27
CA GLY A 119 14.25 10.38 23.97
C GLY A 119 15.03 9.32 23.19
N THR A 120 15.93 8.60 23.87
CA THR A 120 16.67 7.47 23.26
C THR A 120 15.72 6.34 22.85
N ILE A 121 14.78 5.96 23.74
CA ILE A 121 13.78 4.92 23.44
C ILE A 121 12.93 5.34 22.22
N ALA A 122 12.46 6.58 22.18
CA ALA A 122 11.68 7.13 21.07
C ALA A 122 12.48 7.12 19.76
N ALA A 123 13.75 7.51 19.78
CA ALA A 123 14.63 7.46 18.61
C ALA A 123 14.82 6.03 18.09
N VAL A 124 15.02 5.05 18.99
CA VAL A 124 15.14 3.63 18.62
C VAL A 124 13.84 3.11 18.02
N LEU A 125 12.69 3.39 18.63
CA LEU A 125 11.39 2.97 18.11
C LEU A 125 11.08 3.59 16.76
N LEU A 126 11.44 4.87 16.57
CA LEU A 126 11.31 5.56 15.29
C LEU A 126 12.15 4.88 14.20
N ALA A 127 13.42 4.57 14.50
CA ALA A 127 14.32 3.89 13.57
C ALA A 127 13.83 2.47 13.22
N VAL A 128 13.38 1.70 14.22
CA VAL A 128 12.83 0.35 14.03
C VAL A 128 11.53 0.40 13.22
N GLY A 129 10.61 1.29 13.57
CA GLY A 129 9.32 1.46 12.88
C GLY A 129 9.52 1.82 11.40
N TRP A 130 10.46 2.73 11.11
CA TRP A 130 10.81 3.03 9.72
C TRP A 130 11.44 1.84 9.00
N SER A 131 12.39 1.14 9.63
CA SER A 131 13.08 -0.01 9.02
C SER A 131 12.11 -1.13 8.65
N VAL A 132 11.17 -1.44 9.54
CA VAL A 132 10.09 -2.40 9.28
C VAL A 132 9.22 -1.93 8.12
N THR A 133 8.82 -0.66 8.14
CA THR A 133 7.99 -0.05 7.09
C THR A 133 8.68 -0.10 5.72
N ALA A 134 9.97 0.24 5.67
CA ALA A 134 10.79 0.18 4.47
C ALA A 134 10.96 -1.26 3.98
N ALA A 135 11.26 -2.20 4.87
CA ALA A 135 11.41 -3.61 4.52
C ALA A 135 10.12 -4.21 3.93
N LEU A 136 8.96 -3.92 4.54
CA LEU A 136 7.66 -4.34 4.03
C LEU A 136 7.33 -3.72 2.68
N SER A 137 7.61 -2.43 2.52
CA SER A 137 7.40 -1.69 1.27
C SER A 137 8.25 -2.27 0.14
N ILE A 138 9.55 -2.48 0.37
CA ILE A 138 10.47 -3.07 -0.61
C ILE A 138 10.04 -4.51 -0.96
N ARG A 139 9.68 -5.32 0.05
CA ARG A 139 9.23 -6.71 -0.18
C ARG A 139 7.97 -6.76 -1.04
N ARG A 140 7.03 -5.83 -0.86
CA ARG A 140 5.80 -5.76 -1.67
C ARG A 140 6.06 -5.25 -3.09
N LEU A 141 6.98 -4.29 -3.23
CA LEU A 141 7.39 -3.75 -4.53
C LEU A 141 8.05 -4.82 -5.41
N ARG A 142 8.88 -5.68 -4.81
CA ARG A 142 9.47 -6.85 -5.49
C ARG A 142 8.45 -7.88 -5.96
N ARG A 143 7.24 -7.89 -5.37
CA ARG A 143 6.11 -8.76 -5.76
C ARG A 143 5.14 -8.09 -6.74
N GLY A 144 5.44 -6.89 -7.25
CA GLY A 144 4.63 -6.20 -8.25
C GLY A 144 3.26 -5.70 -7.75
N ARG A 145 3.08 -5.57 -6.43
CA ARG A 145 1.81 -5.13 -5.82
C ARG A 145 1.84 -3.64 -5.49
N ILE A 146 0.68 -2.98 -5.55
CA ILE A 146 0.52 -1.56 -5.20
C ILE A 146 0.97 -1.32 -3.75
N THR A 147 1.89 -0.38 -3.55
CA THR A 147 2.64 -0.23 -2.28
C THR A 147 2.45 1.12 -1.61
N TRP A 148 1.90 2.14 -2.28
CA TRP A 148 1.89 3.53 -1.78
C TRP A 148 1.26 3.74 -0.39
N TRP A 149 0.31 2.92 0.06
CA TRP A 149 -0.32 3.11 1.37
C TRP A 149 0.53 2.58 2.55
N ILE A 150 1.43 1.61 2.29
CA ILE A 150 2.20 0.95 3.37
C ILE A 150 3.07 1.95 4.13
N PRO A 151 3.85 2.84 3.48
CA PRO A 151 4.69 3.75 4.21
C PRO A 151 3.89 4.79 5.00
N ILE A 152 2.69 5.16 4.53
CA ILE A 152 1.79 6.05 5.26
C ILE A 152 1.30 5.37 6.54
N THR A 153 0.74 4.17 6.44
CA THR A 153 0.23 3.44 7.61
C THR A 153 1.34 3.13 8.61
N GLY A 154 2.53 2.71 8.12
CA GLY A 154 3.69 2.47 8.98
C GLY A 154 4.14 3.73 9.72
N ALA A 155 4.16 4.88 9.03
CA ALA A 155 4.47 6.16 9.65
C ALA A 155 3.45 6.55 10.73
N ILE A 156 2.15 6.41 10.45
CA ILE A 156 1.08 6.73 11.42
C ILE A 156 1.24 5.89 12.68
N VAL A 157 1.39 4.57 12.55
CA VAL A 157 1.53 3.65 13.70
C VAL A 157 2.78 3.98 14.50
N THR A 158 3.90 4.22 13.83
CA THR A 158 5.17 4.56 14.49
C THR A 158 5.06 5.89 15.24
N MET A 159 4.42 6.90 14.63
CA MET A 159 4.24 8.20 15.26
C MET A 159 3.36 8.12 16.50
N ILE A 160 2.30 7.31 16.50
CA ILE A 160 1.47 7.11 17.71
C ILE A 160 2.32 6.54 18.85
N VAL A 161 3.13 5.51 18.58
CA VAL A 161 4.00 4.88 19.58
C VAL A 161 5.04 5.85 20.12
N VAL A 162 5.67 6.62 19.24
CA VAL A 162 6.67 7.63 19.60
C VAL A 162 6.05 8.76 20.43
N SER A 163 4.87 9.26 20.05
CA SER A 163 4.15 10.29 20.80
C SER A 163 3.88 9.87 22.24
N ILE A 164 3.52 8.61 22.47
CA ILE A 164 3.32 8.08 23.83
C ILE A 164 4.65 8.14 24.61
N CYS A 165 5.77 7.77 23.99
CA CYS A 165 7.08 7.80 24.65
C CYS A 165 7.51 9.21 25.06
N ILE A 166 7.15 10.22 24.26
CA ILE A 166 7.50 11.63 24.54
C ILE A 166 6.55 12.24 25.58
N ALA A 167 5.27 11.84 25.59
CA ALA A 167 4.28 12.34 26.54
C ALA A 167 4.60 11.96 28.00
N VAL A 168 5.15 10.75 28.22
CA VAL A 168 5.46 10.25 29.57
C VAL A 168 6.40 11.19 30.35
N PRO A 169 7.61 11.56 29.88
CA PRO A 169 8.49 12.45 30.63
C PRO A 169 7.91 13.85 30.81
N MET A 170 7.14 14.37 29.85
CA MET A 170 6.52 15.70 29.96
C MET A 170 5.43 15.72 31.04
N MET A 171 4.61 14.67 31.12
CA MET A 171 3.55 14.56 32.13
C MET A 171 4.10 14.36 33.56
N ASN A 172 5.34 13.86 33.67
CA ASN A 172 6.05 13.69 34.93
C ASN A 172 7.02 14.85 35.22
N ASP A 173 7.01 15.92 34.42
CA ASP A 173 7.89 17.06 34.62
C ASP A 173 7.33 18.02 35.70
N PRO A 174 8.11 18.35 36.74
CA PRO A 174 7.68 19.29 37.78
C PRO A 174 7.23 20.66 37.29
N ALA A 175 7.86 21.23 36.26
CA ALA A 175 7.47 22.55 35.75
C ALA A 175 6.11 22.48 35.04
N PHE A 176 5.87 21.39 34.31
CA PHE A 176 4.55 21.13 33.71
C PHE A 176 3.46 20.97 34.78
N ILE A 177 3.72 20.21 35.84
CA ILE A 177 2.76 20.00 36.95
C ILE A 177 2.45 21.33 37.66
N ALA A 178 3.47 22.12 37.98
CA ALA A 178 3.30 23.42 38.63
C ALA A 178 2.43 24.38 37.81
N HIS A 179 2.56 24.37 36.48
CA HIS A 179 1.71 25.17 35.60
C HIS A 179 0.24 24.72 35.63
N LEU A 180 -0.04 23.41 35.67
CA LEU A 180 -1.40 22.88 35.80
C LEU A 180 -2.04 23.28 37.13
N GLU A 181 -1.27 23.27 38.22
CA GLU A 181 -1.73 23.69 39.54
C GLU A 181 -2.09 25.19 39.57
N GLN A 182 -1.29 26.05 38.92
CA GLN A 182 -1.59 27.47 38.77
C GLN A 182 -2.90 27.72 38.01
N MET A 183 -3.17 26.96 36.94
CA MET A 183 -4.43 27.08 36.18
C MET A 183 -5.66 26.60 36.95
N THR A 184 -5.49 25.71 37.94
CA THR A 184 -6.59 25.12 38.71
C THR A 184 -6.86 25.87 40.02
N THR A 185 -5.94 26.71 40.47
CA THR A 185 -6.09 27.54 41.67
C THR A 185 -6.85 28.84 41.30
N PRO A 186 -8.05 29.10 41.88
CA PRO A 186 -8.89 30.24 41.53
C PRO A 186 -8.31 31.60 41.98
#